data_AF-A0A3S1FFK8-F1
#
_entry.id   AF-A0A3S1FFK8-F1
#
_cell.length_a   1.000
_cell.length_b   1.000
_cell.length_c   1.000
_cell.angle_alpha   90.00
_cell.angle_beta   90.00
_cell.angle_gamma   90.00
#
_symmetry.space_group_name_H-M   'P 1'
#
loop_
_entity.id
_entity.type
_entity.pdbx_description
1 polymer ?
#
loop_
_entity_poly.entity_id
_entity_poly.type
_entity_poly.pdbx_seq_one_letter_code
_entity_poly.pdbx_strand_id
1 'polypeptide(L)'
;MPNFAFAGLLDGGWRDLAFEYFRDGISVHWLLKGGPVEPSVAILKYRSGASVPRHRHVGLETIVVLEGTQSDENGDYPAGSVIMNPVGT
;
A
#
# COMPACT_ATOMS: atom_id res chain seq x y z
N MET A 1 -15.93 14.08 -14.56
CA MET A 1 -16.18 12.97 -13.62
C MET A 1 -15.93 13.50 -12.22
N PRO A 2 -16.73 13.10 -11.22
CA PRO A 2 -16.48 13.50 -9.83
C PRO A 2 -15.17 12.87 -9.33
N ASN A 3 -14.53 13.52 -8.36
CA ASN A 3 -13.32 13.03 -7.71
C ASN A 3 -13.65 11.88 -6.75
N PHE A 4 -12.74 10.92 -6.61
CA PHE A 4 -12.75 10.03 -5.45
C PHE A 4 -12.12 10.77 -4.27
N ALA A 5 -12.86 10.90 -3.16
CA ALA A 5 -12.40 11.59 -1.96
C ALA A 5 -12.65 10.70 -0.73
N PHE A 6 -11.62 10.55 0.10
CA PHE A 6 -11.65 9.74 1.31
C PHE A 6 -11.20 10.62 2.49
N ALA A 7 -12.11 10.87 3.43
CA ALA A 7 -11.84 11.71 4.59
C ALA A 7 -11.24 10.90 5.75
N GLY A 8 -10.42 11.56 6.58
CA GLY A 8 -9.94 10.99 7.84
C GLY A 8 -8.95 9.84 7.71
N LEU A 9 -8.44 9.54 6.50
CA LEU A 9 -7.41 8.50 6.34
C LEU A 9 -6.20 8.81 7.21
N LEU A 10 -5.62 10.00 7.15
CA LEU A 10 -4.41 10.33 7.91
C LEU A 10 -4.65 10.42 9.43
N ASP A 11 -5.90 10.65 9.87
CA ASP A 11 -6.28 10.73 11.27
C ASP A 11 -6.64 9.37 11.88
N GLY A 12 -6.28 8.28 11.20
CA GLY A 12 -6.46 6.91 11.67
C GLY A 12 -7.75 6.23 11.22
N GLY A 13 -8.61 6.90 10.46
CA GLY A 13 -9.84 6.33 9.90
C GLY A 13 -9.59 5.14 8.96
N TRP A 14 -8.36 4.95 8.48
CA TRP A 14 -7.97 3.73 7.75
C TRP A 14 -8.11 2.45 8.58
N ARG A 15 -8.11 2.54 9.92
CA ARG A 15 -8.21 1.37 10.81
C ARG A 15 -9.57 0.69 10.72
N ASP A 16 -10.62 1.48 10.52
CA ASP A 16 -12.02 1.06 10.51
C ASP A 16 -12.52 0.61 9.13
N LEU A 17 -11.67 0.68 8.10
CA LEU A 17 -12.00 0.19 6.77
C LEU A 17 -12.24 -1.32 6.79
N ALA A 18 -13.12 -1.79 5.90
CA ALA A 18 -13.35 -3.22 5.70
C ALA A 18 -12.20 -3.84 4.89
N PHE A 19 -11.38 -4.68 5.53
CA PHE A 19 -10.28 -5.37 4.85
C PHE A 19 -10.74 -6.74 4.34
N GLU A 20 -10.34 -7.07 3.12
CA GLU A 20 -10.49 -8.39 2.55
C GLU A 20 -9.14 -9.13 2.49
N TYR A 21 -9.20 -10.45 2.34
CA TYR A 21 -8.01 -11.26 2.13
C TYR A 21 -7.33 -10.88 0.81
N PHE A 22 -6.00 -10.72 0.83
CA PHE A 22 -5.20 -10.48 -0.38
C PHE A 22 -4.17 -11.58 -0.61
N ARG A 23 -3.35 -11.83 0.41
CA ARG A 23 -2.30 -12.85 0.43
C ARG A 23 -2.11 -13.38 1.84
N ASP A 24 -1.35 -14.46 1.99
CA ASP A 24 -1.01 -14.93 3.33
C ASP A 24 -0.32 -13.82 4.14
N GLY A 25 -0.93 -13.52 5.29
CA GLY A 25 -0.51 -12.42 6.17
C GLY A 25 -0.69 -11.00 5.63
N ILE A 26 -1.38 -10.81 4.50
CA ILE A 26 -1.65 -9.49 3.94
C ILE A 26 -3.15 -9.36 3.65
N SER A 27 -3.77 -8.34 4.23
CA SER A 27 -5.13 -7.94 3.89
C SER A 27 -5.15 -6.57 3.23
N VAL A 28 -6.19 -6.30 2.45
CA VAL A 28 -6.29 -5.10 1.61
C VAL A 28 -7.65 -4.42 1.75
N HIS A 29 -7.65 -3.10 1.67
CA HIS A 29 -8.83 -2.32 1.33
C HIS A 29 -8.51 -1.49 0.09
N TRP A 30 -9.27 -1.69 -0.99
CA TRP A 30 -9.08 -0.96 -2.24
C TRP A 30 -9.81 0.38 -2.20
N LEU A 31 -9.07 1.48 -2.36
CA LEU A 31 -9.64 2.81 -2.60
C LEU A 31 -9.93 3.00 -4.10
N LEU A 32 -9.06 2.45 -4.94
CA LEU A 32 -9.20 2.36 -6.38
C LEU A 32 -8.55 1.06 -6.85
N LYS A 33 -9.28 0.28 -7.65
CA LYS A 33 -8.75 -0.92 -8.30
C LYS A 33 -8.65 -0.66 -9.81
N GLY A 34 -7.44 -0.35 -10.26
CA GLY A 34 -7.16 -0.13 -11.67
C GLY A 34 -7.04 -1.44 -12.46
N GLY A 35 -7.21 -1.35 -13.78
CA GLY A 35 -6.82 -2.39 -14.72
C GLY A 35 -5.30 -2.54 -14.91
N PRO A 36 -4.85 -3.38 -15.87
CA PRO A 36 -3.43 -3.75 -16.04
C PRO A 36 -2.45 -2.58 -16.29
N VAL A 37 -2.95 -1.46 -16.79
CA VAL A 37 -2.16 -0.25 -17.10
C VAL A 37 -2.65 0.98 -16.33
N GLU A 38 -3.62 0.80 -15.44
CA GLU A 38 -4.21 1.87 -14.65
C GLU A 38 -3.70 1.80 -13.21
N PRO A 39 -3.59 2.95 -12.52
CA PRO A 39 -3.15 2.96 -11.14
C PRO A 39 -4.17 2.26 -10.23
N SER A 40 -3.65 1.56 -9.24
CA SER A 40 -4.43 1.13 -8.08
C SER A 40 -4.01 1.92 -6.86
N VAL A 41 -4.95 2.16 -5.95
CA VAL A 41 -4.72 2.81 -4.67
C VAL A 41 -5.37 1.95 -3.60
N ALA A 42 -4.60 1.55 -2.60
CA ALA A 42 -5.07 0.65 -1.56
C ALA A 42 -4.43 0.96 -0.21
N ILE A 43 -5.12 0.53 0.84
CA ILE A 43 -4.53 0.39 2.18
C ILE A 43 -4.21 -1.08 2.37
N LEU A 44 -2.96 -1.39 2.68
CA LEU A 44 -2.49 -2.75 2.95
C LEU A 44 -2.18 -2.92 4.43
N LYS A 45 -2.58 -4.05 5.00
CA LYS A 45 -2.22 -4.46 6.35
C LYS A 45 -1.37 -5.72 6.28
N TYR A 46 -0.09 -5.59 6.60
CA TYR A 46 0.86 -6.69 6.70
C TYR A 46 0.92 -7.17 8.15
N ARG A 47 0.81 -8.49 8.37
CA ARG A 47 1.26 -9.09 9.63
C ARG A 47 2.78 -9.04 9.70
N SER A 48 3.33 -9.01 10.91
CA SER A 48 4.78 -9.10 11.12
C SER A 48 5.37 -10.31 10.38
N GLY A 49 6.39 -10.07 9.55
CA GLY A 49 7.07 -11.10 8.75
C GLY A 49 6.36 -11.49 7.45
N ALA A 50 5.17 -10.94 7.15
CA ALA A 50 4.53 -11.14 5.86
C ALA A 50 5.31 -10.42 4.74
N SER A 51 5.35 -11.00 3.56
CA SER A 51 6.07 -10.45 2.41
C SER A 51 5.33 -10.73 1.10
N VAL A 52 5.62 -9.90 0.11
CA VAL A 52 5.21 -10.14 -1.28
C VAL A 52 6.39 -10.69 -2.07
N PRO A 53 6.15 -11.51 -3.11
CA PRO A 53 7.20 -11.92 -4.02
C PRO A 53 7.87 -10.70 -4.66
N ARG A 54 9.17 -10.81 -4.95
CA ARG A 54 9.87 -9.87 -5.81
C ARG A 54 9.13 -9.77 -7.14
N HIS A 55 8.95 -8.55 -7.60
CA HIS A 55 8.30 -8.23 -8.86
C HIS A 55 8.90 -6.96 -9.41
N ARG A 56 8.68 -6.73 -10.70
CA ARG A 56 9.15 -5.53 -11.38
C ARG A 56 8.05 -4.50 -11.42
N HIS A 57 8.36 -3.26 -11.07
CA HIS A 57 7.44 -2.15 -11.13
C HIS A 57 7.25 -1.71 -12.58
N VAL A 58 6.03 -1.89 -13.10
CA VAL A 58 5.65 -1.46 -14.45
C VAL A 58 5.28 0.03 -14.52
N GLY A 59 5.14 0.68 -13.36
CA GLY A 59 4.93 2.11 -13.18
C GLY A 59 5.55 2.56 -11.86
N LEU A 60 5.32 3.82 -11.45
CA LEU A 60 5.74 4.29 -10.13
C LEU A 60 4.84 3.66 -9.05
N GLU A 61 5.45 2.95 -8.10
CA GLU A 61 4.78 2.61 -6.84
C GLU A 61 5.15 3.65 -5.78
N THR A 62 4.17 4.10 -5.01
CA THR A 62 4.40 5.00 -3.87
C THR A 62 3.73 4.41 -2.64
N ILE A 63 4.52 4.21 -1.59
CA ILE A 63 4.07 3.68 -0.31
C ILE A 63 4.21 4.77 0.74
N VAL A 64 3.17 4.91 1.58
CA VAL A 64 3.24 5.71 2.81
C VAL A 64 3.02 4.76 3.97
N VAL A 65 3.98 4.68 4.89
CA VAL A 65 3.87 3.80 6.06
C VAL A 65 2.99 4.47 7.10
N LEU A 66 1.80 3.92 7.34
CA LEU A 66 0.83 4.49 8.28
C LEU A 66 1.04 4.03 9.73
N GLU A 67 1.48 2.78 9.91
CA GLU A 67 1.77 2.17 11.21
C GLU A 67 2.81 1.05 11.04
N GLY A 68 3.67 0.86 12.05
CA GLY A 68 4.73 -0.15 12.03
C GLY A 68 5.94 0.26 11.19
N THR A 69 6.58 -0.75 10.59
CA THR A 69 7.77 -0.60 9.75
C THR A 69 7.59 -1.46 8.51
N GLN A 70 7.82 -0.88 7.33
CA GLN A 70 8.00 -1.63 6.10
C GLN A 70 9.51 -1.81 5.85
N SER A 71 9.90 -2.94 5.26
CA SER A 71 11.30 -3.23 4.95
C SER A 71 11.43 -3.75 3.52
N ASP A 72 12.53 -3.40 2.86
CA ASP A 72 12.97 -3.98 1.59
C ASP A 72 14.50 -4.16 1.59
N GLU A 73 15.10 -4.50 0.44
CA GLU A 73 16.55 -4.66 0.33
C GLU A 73 17.39 -3.40 0.60
N ASN A 74 16.77 -2.21 0.60
CA ASN A 74 17.44 -0.93 0.79
C ASN A 74 17.31 -0.40 2.23
N GLY A 75 16.43 -0.97 3.05
CA GLY A 75 16.38 -0.67 4.48
C GLY A 75 15.02 -0.86 5.15
N ASP A 76 14.91 -0.29 6.34
CA ASP A 76 13.71 -0.26 7.17
C ASP A 76 13.11 1.15 7.19
N TYR A 77 11.79 1.23 6.96
CA TYR A 77 11.04 2.48 6.82
C TYR A 77 9.93 2.53 7.88
N PRO A 78 10.10 3.31 8.96
CA PRO A 78 9.10 3.43 10.02
C PRO A 78 7.87 4.22 9.57
N ALA A 79 6.83 4.24 10.42
CA ALA A 79 5.65 5.08 10.21
C ALA A 79 6.01 6.54 9.91
N GLY A 80 5.35 7.11 8.90
CA GLY A 80 5.63 8.44 8.35
C GLY A 80 6.60 8.45 7.17
N SER A 81 7.29 7.33 6.87
CA SER A 81 8.11 7.21 5.68
C SER A 81 7.28 7.22 4.39
N VAL A 82 7.85 7.82 3.35
CA VAL A 82 7.36 7.76 1.98
C VAL A 82 8.41 7.04 1.14
N ILE A 83 8.02 5.96 0.49
CA ILE A 83 8.87 5.14 -0.37
C ILE A 83 8.34 5.28 -1.79
N MET A 84 9.25 5.48 -2.74
CA MET A 84 8.95 5.58 -4.15
C MET A 84 9.78 4.54 -4.89
N ASN A 85 9.13 3.53 -5.46
CA ASN A 85 9.79 2.50 -6.24
C ASN A 85 9.63 2.84 -7.73
N PRO A 86 10.70 3.30 -8.41
CA PRO A 86 10.60 3.76 -9.79
C PRO A 86 10.30 2.62 -10.77
N VAL A 87 9.79 3.00 -11.94
CA VAL A 87 9.58 2.06 -13.04
C VAL A 87 10.87 1.28 -13.35
N GLY A 88 10.72 -0.03 -13.49
CA GLY A 88 11.79 -0.93 -13.87
C GLY A 88 12.63 -1.49 -12.72
N THR A 89 12.42 -1.01 -11.48
CA THR A 89 12.94 -1.66 -10.26
C THR A 89 12.18 -2.94 -9.94
#